data_AF-H8X580-F1
#
_entry.id   AF-H8X580-F1
#
_cell.length_a   1.000
_cell.length_b   1.000
_cell.length_c   1.000
_cell.angle_alpha   90.00
_cell.angle_beta   90.00
_cell.angle_gamma   90.00
#
_symmetry.space_group_name_H-M   'P 1'
#
loop_
_entity.id
_entity.type
_entity.pdbx_description
1 polymer ?
#
loop_
_entity_poly.entity_id
_entity_poly.type
_entity_poly.pdbx_seq_one_letter_code
_entity_poly.pdbx_strand_id
1 'polypeptide(L)'
;MSFNKLKALLLRTRKSSTVLLSTILFLSVILLFKDNLLPNNDPYWINFRITKPPNEESLEELSDQRLDTKIDSPFQYGCAIPNTDQPRANAAFIMLCRNSEIKGVISSMKSMERHFNQWYNYPWLFLNNEEFSTEFKDAVSNQTNAKVSFGKIAMEDWEFSKDIPEAELNEWIESQGDRELLYGNLKSYHKMCRFYSGKFYLHPLVSKLDWYWRVEPNVEFYCDLTYDPFIEMEKRGKKYGFNVMLFDLYYSIPGLFRHVQTFIKKHGIKVKSSWKLFVLSSKWLDGEDKLGVYDGIHNSHDLVVEIQDQIYLQKFIHEVKGKTEDVFTKNPYLTRRILQRSKQMPKLHEDRTDKEDYNLCHFWSNFEIARVDLFTSPEYQQFYQHLESAGGVYKKRRGDAPVHSLAIGMFLDLNEVHYFRDIGYRHEIFVHCPANAPERQSEYSPNPNYVAFTSGAEELAFPDKPRYNGVGCRCRCPKEYKDIENTDCMKKWQMYTQDDYKDPEPVNFESWNKRLTRKIKHHLIAGGSMEEDLV
;
A
#
# COMPACT_ATOMS: atom_id res chain seq x y z
N MET A 1 -78.20 28.84 17.26
CA MET A 1 -76.76 29.20 17.42
C MET A 1 -76.20 29.59 16.06
N SER A 2 -75.85 30.86 15.86
CA SER A 2 -75.48 31.41 14.54
C SER A 2 -74.23 30.75 13.96
N PHE A 3 -74.28 30.43 12.65
CA PHE A 3 -73.19 29.90 11.81
C PHE A 3 -71.84 30.62 12.01
N ASN A 4 -71.88 31.90 12.39
CA ASN A 4 -70.68 32.70 12.62
C ASN A 4 -69.88 32.28 13.87
N LYS A 5 -70.53 31.75 14.92
CA LYS A 5 -69.82 31.23 16.10
C LYS A 5 -69.13 29.89 15.82
N LEU A 6 -69.71 29.04 14.97
CA LEU A 6 -69.12 27.75 14.58
C LEU A 6 -67.90 27.95 13.66
N LYS A 7 -67.98 28.89 12.70
CA LYS A 7 -66.85 29.26 11.82
C LYS A 7 -65.67 29.83 12.61
N ALA A 8 -65.94 30.69 13.61
CA ALA A 8 -64.90 31.24 14.47
C ALA A 8 -64.23 30.16 15.35
N LEU A 9 -64.99 29.19 15.88
CA LEU A 9 -64.43 28.06 16.63
C LEU A 9 -63.61 27.12 15.75
N LEU A 10 -64.10 26.82 14.53
CA LEU A 10 -63.40 25.99 13.54
C LEU A 10 -62.10 26.65 13.04
N LEU A 11 -62.09 27.96 12.81
CA LEU A 11 -60.88 28.71 12.44
C LEU A 11 -59.86 28.79 13.59
N ARG A 12 -60.34 28.93 14.83
CA ARG A 12 -59.47 28.98 16.02
C ARG A 12 -58.87 27.61 16.35
N THR A 13 -59.63 26.53 16.18
CA THR A 13 -59.15 25.14 16.31
C THR A 13 -58.19 24.76 15.19
N ARG A 14 -58.45 25.17 13.92
CA ARG A 14 -57.51 24.96 12.79
C ARG A 14 -56.18 25.70 12.98
N LYS A 15 -56.20 26.94 13.48
CA LYS A 15 -54.97 27.70 13.82
C LYS A 15 -54.20 27.07 14.98
N SER A 16 -54.91 26.57 15.99
CA SER A 16 -54.28 25.90 17.13
C SER A 16 -53.66 24.56 16.72
N SER A 17 -54.30 23.79 15.85
CA SER A 17 -53.77 22.51 15.37
C SER A 17 -52.61 22.69 14.39
N THR A 18 -52.62 23.70 13.50
CA THR A 18 -51.46 23.98 12.65
C THR A 18 -50.25 24.49 13.43
N VAL A 19 -50.45 25.30 14.47
CA VAL A 19 -49.36 25.73 15.37
C VAL A 19 -48.81 24.56 16.19
N LEU A 20 -49.68 23.65 16.64
CA LEU A 20 -49.26 22.44 17.35
C LEU A 20 -48.50 21.47 16.43
N LEU A 21 -48.97 21.27 15.20
CA LEU A 21 -48.28 20.45 14.20
C LEU A 21 -46.95 21.07 13.78
N SER A 22 -46.86 22.40 13.62
CA SER A 22 -45.59 23.05 13.27
C SER A 22 -44.60 23.03 14.43
N THR A 23 -45.05 23.17 15.69
CA THR A 23 -44.18 23.03 16.86
C THR A 23 -43.74 21.59 17.09
N ILE A 24 -44.61 20.60 16.88
CA ILE A 24 -44.22 19.17 16.92
C ILE A 24 -43.23 18.86 15.80
N LEU A 25 -43.46 19.34 14.57
CA LEU A 25 -42.53 19.17 13.45
C LEU A 25 -41.18 19.85 13.75
N PHE A 26 -41.19 21.05 14.32
CA PHE A 26 -39.98 21.77 14.69
C PHE A 26 -39.22 21.09 15.84
N LEU A 27 -39.92 20.58 16.86
CA LEU A 27 -39.35 19.81 17.95
C LEU A 27 -38.83 18.43 17.49
N SER A 28 -39.52 17.78 16.55
CA SER A 28 -39.06 16.51 15.97
C SER A 28 -37.88 16.72 15.03
N VAL A 29 -37.82 17.81 14.27
CA VAL A 29 -36.60 18.24 13.56
C VAL A 29 -35.48 18.54 14.55
N ILE A 30 -35.72 19.30 15.63
CA ILE A 30 -34.71 19.56 16.66
C ILE A 30 -34.24 18.26 17.34
N LEU A 31 -35.13 17.28 17.56
CA LEU A 31 -34.78 15.99 18.16
C LEU A 31 -34.04 15.08 17.17
N LEU A 32 -34.46 15.04 15.90
CA LEU A 32 -33.81 14.27 14.83
C LEU A 32 -32.44 14.85 14.45
N PHE A 33 -32.26 16.16 14.60
CA PHE A 33 -31.02 16.88 14.30
C PHE A 33 -30.33 17.43 15.55
N LYS A 34 -30.66 16.95 16.76
CA LYS A 34 -30.12 17.47 18.03
C LYS A 34 -28.60 17.38 18.07
N ASP A 35 -28.08 16.26 17.56
CA ASP A 35 -26.65 15.99 17.48
C ASP A 35 -25.94 16.83 16.39
N ASN A 36 -26.70 17.48 15.50
CA ASN A 36 -26.22 18.36 14.43
C ASN A 36 -26.48 19.86 14.69
N LEU A 37 -27.34 20.21 15.66
CA LEU A 37 -27.76 21.60 15.94
C LEU A 37 -27.12 22.21 17.19
N LEU A 38 -26.59 21.38 18.10
CA LEU A 38 -25.87 21.85 19.29
C LEU A 38 -24.36 21.66 19.09
N PRO A 39 -23.52 22.65 19.42
CA PRO A 39 -22.07 22.49 19.37
C PRO A 39 -21.65 21.32 20.27
N ASN A 40 -20.80 20.43 19.73
CA ASN A 40 -20.24 19.33 20.51
C ASN A 40 -19.44 19.91 21.69
N ASN A 41 -19.87 19.63 22.93
CA ASN A 41 -19.20 20.10 24.15
C ASN A 41 -17.87 19.37 24.42
N ASP A 42 -17.56 18.32 23.66
CA ASP A 42 -16.27 17.61 23.67
C ASP A 42 -15.67 17.59 22.25
N PRO A 43 -15.20 18.74 21.75
CA PRO A 43 -14.78 18.89 20.36
C PRO A 43 -13.63 17.97 19.93
N TYR A 44 -12.78 17.56 20.88
CA TYR A 44 -11.66 16.66 20.63
C TYR A 44 -11.96 15.20 20.99
N TRP A 45 -13.20 14.88 21.38
CA TRP A 45 -13.63 13.52 21.72
C TRP A 45 -12.82 12.88 22.87
N ILE A 46 -12.38 13.68 23.84
CA ILE A 46 -11.54 13.25 24.97
C ILE A 46 -12.31 12.32 25.90
N ASN A 47 -13.59 12.62 26.11
CA ASN A 47 -14.50 11.86 26.96
C ASN A 47 -15.35 10.87 26.15
N PHE A 48 -15.03 10.68 24.87
CA PHE A 48 -15.73 9.71 24.03
C PHE A 48 -15.56 8.28 24.58
N ARG A 49 -16.65 7.52 24.53
CA ARG A 49 -16.70 6.12 24.93
C ARG A 49 -17.59 5.35 23.97
N ILE A 50 -17.14 4.17 23.57
CA ILE A 50 -17.92 3.27 22.73
C ILE A 50 -18.86 2.47 23.63
N THR A 51 -20.15 2.73 23.49
CA THR A 51 -21.19 2.07 24.30
C THR A 51 -21.71 0.77 23.68
N LYS A 52 -21.56 0.62 22.37
CA LYS A 52 -21.97 -0.57 21.61
C LYS A 52 -20.91 -0.89 20.55
N PRO A 53 -19.93 -1.76 20.84
CA PRO A 53 -18.95 -2.17 19.85
C PRO A 53 -19.63 -3.01 18.74
N PRO A 54 -19.15 -2.93 17.49
CA PRO A 54 -19.61 -3.80 16.42
C PRO A 54 -19.21 -5.26 16.68
N ASN A 55 -19.88 -6.21 16.02
CA ASN A 55 -19.41 -7.59 15.98
C ASN A 55 -18.15 -7.65 15.11
N GLU A 56 -17.04 -8.21 15.60
CA GLU A 56 -15.79 -8.27 14.86
C GLU A 56 -15.92 -9.06 13.54
N GLU A 57 -16.73 -10.13 13.53
CA GLU A 57 -17.02 -10.91 12.31
C GLU A 57 -17.77 -10.11 11.23
N SER A 58 -18.38 -8.98 11.59
CA SER A 58 -19.09 -8.11 10.63
C SER A 58 -18.21 -7.03 9.99
N LEU A 59 -16.93 -6.94 10.37
CA LEU A 59 -15.99 -5.95 9.86
C LEU A 59 -15.33 -6.48 8.58
N GLU A 60 -15.87 -6.10 7.42
CA GLU A 60 -15.38 -6.56 6.11
C GLU A 60 -14.14 -5.79 5.63
N GLU A 61 -14.09 -4.49 5.88
CA GLU A 61 -13.03 -3.61 5.39
C GLU A 61 -11.82 -3.61 6.32
N LEU A 62 -10.62 -3.63 5.75
CA LEU A 62 -9.36 -3.70 6.50
C LEU A 62 -9.18 -2.48 7.43
N SER A 63 -9.60 -1.31 6.96
CA SER A 63 -9.57 -0.04 7.72
C SER A 63 -10.44 -0.03 8.98
N ASP A 64 -11.38 -0.97 9.09
CA ASP A 64 -12.25 -1.13 10.25
C ASP A 64 -11.76 -2.24 11.20
N GLN A 65 -10.82 -3.08 10.75
CA GLN A 65 -10.29 -4.21 11.51
C GLN A 65 -9.10 -3.79 12.39
N ARG A 66 -8.82 -4.60 13.42
CA ARG A 66 -7.62 -4.49 14.23
C ARG A 66 -6.47 -5.26 13.58
N LEU A 67 -5.33 -4.60 13.36
CA LEU A 67 -4.17 -5.18 12.67
C LEU A 67 -2.91 -5.31 13.54
N ASP A 68 -3.05 -5.17 14.86
CA ASP A 68 -1.92 -5.40 15.77
C ASP A 68 -1.44 -6.83 15.72
N THR A 69 -0.13 -6.98 15.63
CA THR A 69 0.56 -8.27 15.69
C THR A 69 1.84 -8.12 16.48
N LYS A 70 2.50 -9.23 16.80
CA LYS A 70 3.85 -9.24 17.39
C LYS A 70 4.91 -8.77 16.40
N ILE A 71 4.65 -8.86 15.09
CA ILE A 71 5.56 -8.42 14.03
C ILE A 71 5.48 -6.91 13.87
N ASP A 72 4.26 -6.36 13.86
CA ASP A 72 4.02 -4.95 13.66
C ASP A 72 2.73 -4.46 14.34
N SER A 73 2.81 -3.26 14.90
CA SER A 73 1.70 -2.54 15.54
C SER A 73 1.99 -1.05 15.49
N PRO A 74 0.98 -0.17 15.41
CA PRO A 74 1.18 1.28 15.54
C PRO A 74 2.00 1.60 16.78
N PHE A 75 3.00 2.49 16.63
CA PHE A 75 3.85 2.86 17.75
C PHE A 75 3.08 3.60 18.84
N GLN A 76 2.02 4.31 18.45
CA GLN A 76 1.14 5.04 19.34
C GLN A 76 -0.31 4.91 18.86
N TYR A 77 -1.22 4.72 19.82
CA TYR A 77 -2.66 4.76 19.60
C TYR A 77 -3.22 6.05 20.18
N GLY A 78 -3.96 6.81 19.36
CA GLY A 78 -4.42 8.13 19.74
C GLY A 78 -3.23 9.06 19.99
N CYS A 79 -3.43 10.10 20.79
CA CYS A 79 -2.42 11.12 21.01
C CYS A 79 -1.49 10.78 22.17
N ALA A 80 -0.23 11.15 22.03
CA ALA A 80 0.74 11.27 23.10
C ALA A 80 0.99 12.75 23.43
N ILE A 81 1.70 13.00 24.53
CA ILE A 81 2.29 14.31 24.80
C ILE A 81 3.64 14.34 24.07
N PRO A 82 3.85 15.24 23.09
CA PRO A 82 5.12 15.31 22.37
C PRO A 82 6.29 15.51 23.33
N ASN A 83 7.25 14.60 23.32
CA ASN A 83 8.44 14.68 24.16
C ASN A 83 9.56 15.37 23.38
N THR A 84 9.75 16.66 23.63
CA THR A 84 10.72 17.47 22.89
C THR A 84 12.12 17.50 23.53
N ASP A 85 12.28 16.99 24.74
CA ASP A 85 13.54 17.07 25.51
C ASP A 85 14.57 15.98 25.14
N GLN A 86 14.13 14.91 24.48
CA GLN A 86 15.01 13.80 24.11
C GLN A 86 15.94 14.16 22.93
N PRO A 87 17.13 13.54 22.83
CA PRO A 87 17.94 13.59 21.62
C PRO A 87 17.13 13.11 20.41
N ARG A 88 17.35 13.75 19.26
CA ARG A 88 16.76 13.36 17.97
C ARG A 88 17.63 12.36 17.26
N ALA A 89 17.01 11.54 16.40
CA ALA A 89 17.75 10.71 15.47
C ALA A 89 18.53 11.59 14.48
N ASN A 90 19.59 11.06 13.89
CA ASN A 90 20.28 11.70 12.78
C ASN A 90 19.44 11.51 11.49
N ALA A 91 18.41 12.34 11.34
CA ALA A 91 17.40 12.22 10.31
C ALA A 91 17.05 13.56 9.65
N ALA A 92 16.47 13.50 8.45
CA ALA A 92 15.93 14.67 7.76
C ALA A 92 14.75 14.30 6.85
N PHE A 93 13.92 15.28 6.53
CA PHE A 93 13.03 15.16 5.37
C PHE A 93 13.81 15.37 4.09
N ILE A 94 13.52 14.58 3.06
CA ILE A 94 14.11 14.74 1.73
C ILE A 94 13.01 14.95 0.71
N MET A 95 13.15 16.01 -0.09
CA MET A 95 12.25 16.32 -1.18
C MET A 95 13.05 16.61 -2.45
N LEU A 96 12.80 15.81 -3.50
CA LEU A 96 13.22 16.13 -4.86
C LEU A 96 12.15 17.00 -5.50
N CYS A 97 12.49 18.23 -5.88
CA CYS A 97 11.50 19.15 -6.44
C CYS A 97 12.15 20.18 -7.37
N ARG A 98 11.35 20.71 -8.28
CA ARG A 98 11.74 21.79 -9.20
C ARG A 98 11.36 23.15 -8.62
N ASN A 99 12.05 24.19 -9.07
CA ASN A 99 11.70 25.57 -8.75
C ASN A 99 10.21 25.89 -9.06
N SER A 100 9.66 25.32 -10.14
CA SER A 100 8.28 25.53 -10.57
C SER A 100 7.22 24.91 -9.63
N GLU A 101 7.60 24.00 -8.75
CA GLU A 101 6.69 23.25 -7.87
C GLU A 101 6.52 23.89 -6.50
N ILE A 102 7.07 25.10 -6.30
CA ILE A 102 7.11 25.84 -5.04
C ILE A 102 5.77 25.89 -4.28
N LYS A 103 4.64 26.00 -4.98
CA LYS A 103 3.30 25.99 -4.35
C LYS A 103 2.99 24.65 -3.71
N GLY A 104 3.26 23.55 -4.41
CA GLY A 104 3.06 22.20 -3.89
C GLY A 104 4.02 21.88 -2.74
N VAL A 105 5.27 22.34 -2.84
CA VAL A 105 6.27 22.22 -1.76
C VAL A 105 5.78 22.93 -0.50
N ILE A 106 5.36 24.19 -0.61
CA ILE A 106 4.84 24.97 0.53
C ILE A 106 3.60 24.30 1.13
N SER A 107 2.69 23.78 0.30
CA SER A 107 1.50 23.07 0.77
C SER A 107 1.86 21.86 1.64
N SER A 108 2.78 21.03 1.16
CA SER A 108 3.22 19.82 1.88
C SER A 108 4.01 20.15 3.14
N MET A 109 4.87 21.16 3.11
CA MET A 109 5.57 21.64 4.31
C MET A 109 4.58 22.12 5.36
N LYS A 110 3.59 22.94 4.99
CA LYS A 110 2.57 23.42 5.94
C LYS A 110 1.83 22.27 6.60
N SER A 111 1.45 21.26 5.82
CA SER A 111 0.78 20.07 6.33
C SER A 111 1.68 19.27 7.29
N MET A 112 2.94 19.00 6.90
CA MET A 112 3.91 18.28 7.74
C MET A 112 4.26 19.05 9.03
N GLU A 113 4.50 20.36 8.94
CA GLU A 113 4.80 21.21 10.08
C GLU A 113 3.63 21.25 11.06
N ARG A 114 2.40 21.39 10.55
CA ARG A 114 1.17 21.39 11.36
C ARG A 114 0.97 20.06 12.09
N HIS A 115 1.23 18.94 11.44
CA HIS A 115 0.89 17.62 11.99
C HIS A 115 2.04 16.92 12.70
N PHE A 116 3.29 17.36 12.56
CA PHE A 116 4.43 16.67 13.14
C PHE A 116 5.59 17.61 13.49
N ASN A 117 6.13 18.31 12.49
CA ASN A 117 7.48 18.85 12.64
C ASN A 117 7.57 20.09 13.53
N GLN A 118 6.45 20.76 13.82
CA GLN A 118 6.40 21.83 14.82
C GLN A 118 6.94 21.42 16.19
N TRP A 119 6.83 20.14 16.56
CA TRP A 119 7.30 19.65 17.85
C TRP A 119 8.75 19.15 17.78
N TYR A 120 9.13 18.47 16.70
CA TYR A 120 10.39 17.73 16.64
C TYR A 120 11.53 18.48 15.94
N ASN A 121 11.21 19.43 15.06
CA ASN A 121 12.15 20.34 14.38
C ASN A 121 13.26 19.62 13.58
N TYR A 122 12.92 18.53 12.90
CA TYR A 122 13.82 17.83 11.99
C TYR A 122 14.14 18.67 10.74
N PRO A 123 15.37 18.63 10.23
CA PRO A 123 15.79 19.43 9.08
C PRO A 123 15.12 19.00 7.77
N TRP A 124 15.01 19.96 6.85
CA TRP A 124 14.55 19.74 5.48
C TRP A 124 15.71 19.80 4.48
N LEU A 125 15.81 18.78 3.62
CA LEU A 125 16.76 18.71 2.52
C LEU A 125 16.03 18.73 1.18
N PHE A 126 16.26 19.78 0.39
CA PHE A 126 15.72 19.92 -0.95
C PHE A 126 16.79 19.59 -1.98
N LEU A 127 16.46 18.69 -2.91
CA LEU A 127 17.33 18.29 -4.01
C LEU A 127 16.70 18.69 -5.34
N ASN A 128 17.53 19.11 -6.29
CA ASN A 128 17.10 19.47 -7.64
C ASN A 128 18.24 19.23 -8.65
N ASN A 129 17.90 18.87 -9.88
CA ASN A 129 18.86 18.77 -10.97
C ASN A 129 19.33 20.14 -11.50
N GLU A 130 18.66 21.22 -11.09
CA GLU A 130 19.02 22.61 -11.35
C GLU A 130 19.37 23.35 -10.05
N GLU A 131 19.95 24.55 -10.17
CA GLU A 131 20.11 25.43 -9.02
C GLU A 131 18.73 25.90 -8.52
N PHE A 132 18.52 25.85 -7.20
CA PHE A 132 17.36 26.48 -6.60
C PHE A 132 17.46 28.01 -6.69
N SER A 133 16.38 28.65 -7.14
CA SER A 133 16.29 30.12 -7.20
C SER A 133 16.26 30.73 -5.80
N THR A 134 16.66 32.00 -5.70
CA THR A 134 16.57 32.75 -4.42
C THR A 134 15.13 32.81 -3.91
N GLU A 135 14.16 33.04 -4.81
CA GLU A 135 12.74 33.03 -4.48
C GLU A 135 12.30 31.70 -3.85
N PHE A 136 12.74 30.56 -4.41
CA PHE A 136 12.43 29.25 -3.86
C PHE A 136 13.02 29.07 -2.46
N LYS A 137 14.32 29.40 -2.30
CA LYS A 137 15.02 29.26 -1.03
C LYS A 137 14.39 30.10 0.07
N ASP A 138 14.05 31.35 -0.23
CA ASP A 138 13.43 32.28 0.72
C ASP A 138 12.03 31.82 1.11
N ALA A 139 11.19 31.43 0.13
CA ALA A 139 9.82 31.04 0.40
C ALA A 139 9.73 29.77 1.27
N VAL A 140 10.57 28.78 0.98
CA VAL A 140 10.65 27.51 1.72
C VAL A 140 11.23 27.71 3.12
N SER A 141 12.32 28.49 3.24
CA SER A 141 12.94 28.76 4.55
C SER A 141 11.98 29.51 5.50
N ASN A 142 11.04 30.28 4.95
CA ASN A 142 10.01 30.96 5.72
C ASN A 142 8.83 30.07 6.17
N GLN A 143 8.80 28.77 5.82
CA GLN A 143 7.72 27.85 6.23
C GLN A 143 8.05 27.00 7.46
N THR A 144 9.25 27.13 8.04
CA THR A 144 9.70 26.26 9.14
C THR A 144 10.74 26.96 10.01
N ASN A 145 10.81 26.56 11.28
CA ASN A 145 11.92 26.92 12.17
C ASN A 145 13.08 25.92 12.09
N ALA A 146 12.90 24.81 11.37
CA ALA A 146 13.91 23.79 11.22
C ALA A 146 15.01 24.25 10.25
N LYS A 147 16.18 23.61 10.35
CA LYS A 147 17.27 23.86 9.41
C LYS A 147 16.85 23.40 8.02
N VAL A 148 16.98 24.28 7.03
CA VAL A 148 16.77 23.96 5.61
C VAL A 148 18.11 23.88 4.90
N SER A 149 18.27 22.93 3.97
CA SER A 149 19.45 22.83 3.11
C SER A 149 19.06 22.51 1.67
N PHE A 150 19.80 23.07 0.72
CA PHE A 150 19.54 22.96 -0.71
C PHE A 150 20.73 22.28 -1.39
N GLY A 151 20.48 21.21 -2.13
CA GLY A 151 21.49 20.44 -2.85
C GLY A 151 21.20 20.40 -4.34
N LYS A 152 22.20 20.70 -5.17
CA LYS A 152 22.15 20.44 -6.60
C LYS A 152 22.70 19.05 -6.88
N ILE A 153 21.94 18.27 -7.64
CA ILE A 153 22.34 16.93 -8.07
C ILE A 153 23.46 17.06 -9.11
N ALA A 154 24.51 16.27 -8.92
CA ALA A 154 25.61 16.19 -9.87
C ALA A 154 25.09 15.67 -11.23
N MET A 155 25.63 16.20 -12.32
CA MET A 155 25.11 15.91 -13.67
C MET A 155 25.22 14.41 -13.99
N GLU A 156 26.30 13.78 -13.57
CA GLU A 156 26.59 12.34 -13.70
C GLU A 156 25.60 11.43 -12.96
N ASP A 157 24.97 11.93 -11.90
CA ASP A 157 23.98 11.18 -11.12
C ASP A 157 22.55 11.40 -11.64
N TRP A 158 22.30 12.48 -12.39
CA TRP A 158 21.00 12.78 -12.98
C TRP A 158 20.88 12.33 -14.45
N GLU A 159 21.91 12.55 -15.25
CA GLU A 159 21.91 12.26 -16.68
C GLU A 159 22.09 10.76 -16.95
N PHE A 160 21.57 10.31 -18.08
CA PHE A 160 21.86 8.96 -18.59
C PHE A 160 23.30 8.89 -19.08
N SER A 161 23.85 7.67 -19.18
CA SER A 161 25.20 7.47 -19.72
C SER A 161 25.30 8.06 -21.13
N LYS A 162 26.40 8.76 -21.40
CA LYS A 162 26.75 9.32 -22.71
C LYS A 162 27.06 8.24 -23.75
N ASP A 163 27.28 7.00 -23.31
CA ASP A 163 27.52 5.85 -24.20
C ASP A 163 26.25 5.38 -24.92
N ILE A 164 25.07 5.81 -24.46
CA ILE A 164 23.79 5.46 -25.06
C ILE A 164 23.53 6.44 -26.22
N PRO A 165 23.37 5.96 -27.47
CA PRO A 165 23.02 6.83 -28.58
C PRO A 165 21.73 7.61 -28.32
N GLU A 166 21.75 8.93 -28.48
CA GLU A 166 20.61 9.78 -28.17
C GLU A 166 19.35 9.42 -28.98
N ALA A 167 19.53 9.02 -30.24
CA ALA A 167 18.43 8.56 -31.10
C ALA A 167 17.73 7.31 -30.55
N GLU A 168 18.51 6.31 -30.08
CA GLU A 168 17.94 5.10 -29.47
C GLU A 168 17.23 5.39 -28.16
N LEU A 169 17.83 6.25 -27.33
CA LEU A 169 17.24 6.67 -26.07
C LEU A 169 15.88 7.35 -26.27
N ASN A 170 15.81 8.28 -27.23
CA ASN A 170 14.58 8.99 -27.53
C ASN A 170 13.52 8.03 -28.10
N GLU A 171 13.89 7.12 -29.00
CA GLU A 171 12.97 6.10 -29.54
C GLU A 171 12.38 5.19 -28.45
N TRP A 172 13.20 4.72 -27.51
CA TRP A 172 12.71 3.91 -26.39
C TRP A 172 11.74 4.66 -25.48
N ILE A 173 11.94 5.96 -25.28
CA ILE A 173 11.07 6.80 -24.44
C ILE A 173 9.78 7.14 -25.20
N GLU A 174 9.85 7.60 -26.45
CA GLU A 174 8.67 7.95 -27.24
C GLU A 174 7.74 6.75 -27.46
N SER A 175 8.29 5.57 -27.77
CA SER A 175 7.49 4.32 -27.94
C SER A 175 6.74 3.88 -26.67
N GLN A 176 7.06 4.44 -25.50
CA GLN A 176 6.29 4.25 -24.27
C GLN A 176 5.10 5.20 -24.20
N GLY A 177 5.26 6.44 -24.65
CA GLY A 177 4.17 7.39 -24.82
C GLY A 177 3.15 6.94 -25.87
N ASP A 178 3.61 6.34 -26.98
CA ASP A 178 2.75 5.77 -28.02
C ASP A 178 1.86 4.62 -27.52
N ARG A 179 2.28 3.97 -26.42
CA ARG A 179 1.51 2.93 -25.71
C ARG A 179 0.66 3.49 -24.58
N GLU A 180 0.51 4.81 -24.51
CA GLU A 180 -0.26 5.55 -23.50
C GLU A 180 0.17 5.25 -22.06
N LEU A 181 1.45 4.89 -21.86
CA LEU A 181 1.99 4.72 -20.51
C LEU A 181 2.12 6.07 -19.84
N LEU A 182 1.53 6.21 -18.65
CA LEU A 182 1.62 7.42 -17.85
C LEU A 182 3.10 7.79 -17.63
N TYR A 183 3.45 9.02 -18.02
CA TYR A 183 4.81 9.57 -18.02
C TYR A 183 5.83 8.84 -18.92
N GLY A 184 5.38 7.94 -19.79
CA GLY A 184 6.24 7.09 -20.62
C GLY A 184 7.13 7.87 -21.60
N ASN A 185 6.66 8.98 -22.14
CA ASN A 185 7.46 9.86 -23.00
C ASN A 185 8.19 10.99 -22.23
N LEU A 186 8.08 11.04 -20.89
CA LEU A 186 8.72 12.07 -20.10
C LEU A 186 10.13 11.66 -19.68
N LYS A 187 11.14 11.98 -20.49
CA LYS A 187 12.57 11.73 -20.19
C LYS A 187 12.99 12.16 -18.78
N SER A 188 12.45 13.28 -18.29
CA SER A 188 12.72 13.77 -16.92
C SER A 188 12.16 12.86 -15.82
N TYR A 189 11.03 12.18 -16.07
CA TYR A 189 10.46 11.20 -15.15
C TYR A 189 11.32 9.93 -15.08
N HIS A 190 11.82 9.44 -16.21
CA HIS A 190 12.76 8.32 -16.22
C HIS A 190 14.05 8.63 -15.44
N LYS A 191 14.59 9.86 -15.58
CA LYS A 191 15.74 10.32 -14.78
C LYS A 191 15.42 10.37 -13.28
N MET A 192 14.23 10.84 -12.91
CA MET A 192 13.77 10.85 -11.52
C MET A 192 13.72 9.43 -10.94
N CYS A 193 13.09 8.47 -11.63
CA CYS A 193 13.03 7.08 -11.18
C CYS A 193 14.42 6.47 -11.03
N ARG A 194 15.34 6.76 -11.96
CA ARG A 194 16.75 6.35 -11.85
C ARG A 194 17.41 6.93 -10.61
N PHE A 195 17.23 8.22 -10.37
CA PHE A 195 17.85 8.94 -9.26
C PHE A 195 17.36 8.41 -7.91
N TYR A 196 16.05 8.22 -7.74
CA TYR A 196 15.50 7.64 -6.52
C TYR A 196 15.87 6.16 -6.37
N SER A 197 15.95 5.38 -7.45
CA SER A 197 16.38 3.97 -7.34
C SER A 197 17.84 3.81 -6.87
N GLY A 198 18.73 4.76 -7.20
CA GLY A 198 20.16 4.47 -7.23
C GLY A 198 21.13 5.53 -6.76
N LYS A 199 20.69 6.77 -6.55
CA LYS A 199 21.61 7.92 -6.47
C LYS A 199 21.32 8.89 -5.33
N PHE A 200 20.05 9.08 -4.95
CA PHE A 200 19.69 10.11 -3.96
C PHE A 200 20.40 9.92 -2.61
N TYR A 201 20.57 8.67 -2.15
CA TYR A 201 21.23 8.34 -0.88
C TYR A 201 22.74 8.57 -0.90
N LEU A 202 23.36 8.70 -2.08
CA LEU A 202 24.79 9.04 -2.23
C LEU A 202 25.03 10.55 -2.18
N HIS A 203 23.99 11.36 -2.36
CA HIS A 203 24.13 12.81 -2.37
C HIS A 203 24.77 13.31 -1.06
N PRO A 204 25.73 14.26 -1.07
CA PRO A 204 26.51 14.64 0.11
C PRO A 204 25.71 15.17 1.32
N LEU A 205 24.47 15.60 1.10
CA LEU A 205 23.54 16.00 2.17
C LEU A 205 22.81 14.81 2.80
N VAL A 206 22.61 13.72 2.04
CA VAL A 206 21.82 12.55 2.45
C VAL A 206 22.72 11.47 3.04
N SER A 207 23.90 11.23 2.44
CA SER A 207 24.83 10.17 2.84
C SER A 207 25.40 10.28 4.25
N LYS A 208 25.17 11.41 4.92
CA LYS A 208 25.58 11.67 6.31
C LYS A 208 24.48 11.36 7.33
N LEU A 209 23.25 11.10 6.87
CA LEU A 209 22.11 10.79 7.72
C LEU A 209 22.06 9.29 8.00
N ASP A 210 21.51 8.93 9.15
CA ASP A 210 21.13 7.56 9.44
C ASP A 210 19.75 7.23 8.85
N TRP A 211 18.85 8.23 8.85
CA TRP A 211 17.47 8.10 8.42
C TRP A 211 17.04 9.22 7.49
N TYR A 212 16.05 8.92 6.66
CA TYR A 212 15.31 9.96 5.96
C TYR A 212 13.82 9.68 5.96
N TRP A 213 13.04 10.74 5.76
CA TRP A 213 11.63 10.68 5.41
C TRP A 213 11.43 11.36 4.06
N ARG A 214 11.09 10.60 3.02
CA ARG A 214 10.74 11.15 1.71
C ARG A 214 9.38 11.85 1.77
N VAL A 215 9.35 13.07 1.28
CA VAL A 215 8.14 13.89 1.14
C VAL A 215 8.13 14.46 -0.27
N GLU A 216 7.00 14.33 -0.97
CA GLU A 216 6.80 14.90 -2.30
C GLU A 216 6.00 16.22 -2.25
N PRO A 217 6.04 17.06 -3.29
CA PRO A 217 5.13 18.20 -3.43
C PRO A 217 3.66 17.74 -3.53
N ASN A 218 2.73 18.57 -3.03
CA ASN A 218 1.27 18.32 -3.07
C ASN A 218 0.78 17.07 -2.30
N VAL A 219 1.52 16.65 -1.27
CA VAL A 219 1.03 15.71 -0.25
C VAL A 219 0.27 16.41 0.87
N GLU A 220 -0.67 15.70 1.49
CA GLU A 220 -1.43 16.12 2.65
C GLU A 220 -1.31 15.08 3.77
N PHE A 221 -1.12 15.54 5.01
CA PHE A 221 -1.23 14.77 6.24
C PHE A 221 -2.54 15.13 6.95
N TYR A 222 -3.24 14.12 7.47
CA TYR A 222 -4.57 14.29 8.08
C TYR A 222 -4.61 14.12 9.60
N CYS A 223 -3.57 13.50 10.17
CA CYS A 223 -3.51 13.10 11.57
C CYS A 223 -2.31 13.74 12.24
N ASP A 224 -2.46 14.13 13.50
CA ASP A 224 -1.34 14.63 14.29
C ASP A 224 -0.42 13.47 14.72
N LEU A 225 0.86 13.58 14.42
CA LEU A 225 1.89 12.66 14.84
C LEU A 225 2.60 13.20 16.10
N THR A 226 2.13 12.72 17.25
CA THR A 226 2.53 13.23 18.57
C THR A 226 3.66 12.46 19.23
N TYR A 227 4.36 11.59 18.49
CA TYR A 227 5.57 10.89 18.89
C TYR A 227 6.64 11.04 17.79
N ASP A 228 7.89 10.69 18.08
CA ASP A 228 8.99 10.75 17.11
C ASP A 228 9.13 9.41 16.37
N PRO A 229 8.72 9.29 15.08
CA PRO A 229 8.76 8.03 14.35
C PRO A 229 10.18 7.52 14.13
N PHE A 230 11.18 8.39 13.98
CA PHE A 230 12.57 7.95 13.78
C PHE A 230 13.10 7.24 15.02
N ILE A 231 12.86 7.83 16.20
CA ILE A 231 13.25 7.23 17.48
C ILE A 231 12.50 5.92 17.73
N GLU A 232 11.21 5.85 17.42
CA GLU A 232 10.43 4.62 17.63
C GLU A 232 10.84 3.50 16.66
N MET A 233 11.25 3.84 15.42
CA MET A 233 11.85 2.91 14.46
C MET A 233 13.18 2.36 14.98
N GLU A 234 14.08 3.21 15.48
CA GLU A 234 15.38 2.80 16.06
C GLU A 234 15.20 1.86 17.26
N LYS A 235 14.33 2.22 18.21
CA LYS A 235 14.07 1.43 19.42
C LYS A 235 13.57 0.02 19.12
N ARG A 236 12.82 -0.16 18.04
CA ARG A 236 12.20 -1.44 17.66
C ARG A 236 13.00 -2.20 16.59
N GLY A 237 14.17 -1.70 16.20
CA GLY A 237 14.97 -2.33 15.15
C GLY A 237 14.29 -2.37 13.79
N LYS A 238 13.35 -1.44 13.54
CA LYS A 238 12.78 -1.25 12.20
C LYS A 238 13.83 -0.59 11.31
N LYS A 239 13.67 -0.73 9.99
CA LYS A 239 14.62 -0.23 8.99
C LYS A 239 13.93 0.45 7.80
N TYR A 240 12.70 0.05 7.51
CA TYR A 240 11.89 0.62 6.42
C TYR A 240 10.45 0.77 6.87
N GLY A 241 9.87 1.93 6.64
CA GLY A 241 8.51 2.27 7.00
C GLY A 241 7.74 2.83 5.82
N PHE A 242 6.53 2.32 5.62
CA PHE A 242 5.65 2.70 4.52
C PHE A 242 4.26 3.06 5.03
N ASN A 243 3.49 3.73 4.17
CA ASN A 243 2.10 4.08 4.46
C ASN A 243 1.10 3.46 3.46
N VAL A 244 1.53 3.22 2.22
CA VAL A 244 0.67 2.66 1.17
C VAL A 244 1.40 1.54 0.44
N MET A 245 0.68 0.46 0.14
CA MET A 245 1.12 -0.61 -0.74
C MET A 245 0.10 -0.78 -1.87
N LEU A 246 0.55 -0.77 -3.12
CA LEU A 246 -0.35 -0.79 -4.29
C LEU A 246 0.24 -1.59 -5.46
N PHE A 247 -0.60 -1.89 -6.45
CA PHE A 247 -0.19 -2.59 -7.67
C PHE A 247 0.51 -1.65 -8.65
N ASP A 248 1.62 -2.10 -9.22
CA ASP A 248 2.26 -1.44 -10.36
C ASP A 248 1.58 -1.81 -11.68
N LEU A 249 1.82 -0.99 -12.68
CA LEU A 249 1.43 -1.24 -14.05
C LEU A 249 2.46 -2.15 -14.71
N TYR A 250 2.09 -3.42 -14.97
CA TYR A 250 2.99 -4.42 -15.59
C TYR A 250 3.74 -3.89 -16.82
N TYR A 251 3.04 -3.19 -17.72
CA TYR A 251 3.61 -2.65 -18.96
C TYR A 251 4.74 -1.62 -18.75
N SER A 252 4.88 -1.06 -17.54
CA SER A 252 5.97 -0.17 -17.18
C SER A 252 7.24 -0.90 -16.73
N ILE A 253 7.11 -2.13 -16.25
CA ILE A 253 8.19 -2.91 -15.63
C ILE A 253 8.44 -4.31 -16.24
N PRO A 254 8.16 -4.58 -17.53
CA PRO A 254 8.40 -5.93 -18.07
C PRO A 254 9.89 -6.27 -17.99
N GLY A 255 10.19 -7.53 -17.67
CA GLY A 255 11.53 -8.04 -17.46
C GLY A 255 12.10 -7.75 -16.07
N LEU A 256 11.52 -6.85 -15.26
CA LEU A 256 12.11 -6.44 -13.98
C LEU A 256 12.32 -7.66 -13.07
N PHE A 257 11.28 -8.44 -12.85
CA PHE A 257 11.33 -9.59 -11.95
C PHE A 257 12.34 -10.64 -12.43
N ARG A 258 12.39 -10.91 -13.73
CA ARG A 258 13.39 -11.80 -14.34
C ARG A 258 14.83 -11.35 -14.06
N HIS A 259 15.11 -10.04 -14.10
CA HIS A 259 16.43 -9.52 -13.72
C HIS A 259 16.69 -9.66 -12.21
N VAL A 260 15.69 -9.41 -11.37
CA VAL A 260 15.82 -9.60 -9.91
C VAL A 260 16.12 -11.07 -9.57
N GLN A 261 15.38 -12.01 -10.15
CA GLN A 261 15.61 -13.46 -9.98
C GLN A 261 16.99 -13.88 -10.51
N THR A 262 17.42 -13.31 -11.65
CA THR A 262 18.78 -13.53 -12.17
C THR A 262 19.84 -13.05 -11.19
N PHE A 263 19.65 -11.88 -10.59
CA PHE A 263 20.55 -11.35 -9.56
C PHE A 263 20.60 -12.25 -8.32
N ILE A 264 19.44 -12.64 -7.78
CA ILE A 264 19.32 -13.56 -6.64
C ILE A 264 20.12 -14.84 -6.90
N LYS A 265 19.89 -15.48 -8.06
CA LYS A 265 20.58 -16.72 -8.43
C LYS A 265 22.08 -16.53 -8.63
N LYS A 266 22.49 -15.46 -9.30
CA LYS A 266 23.90 -15.17 -9.60
C LYS A 266 24.71 -14.91 -8.33
N HIS A 267 24.13 -14.23 -7.35
CA HIS A 267 24.81 -13.83 -6.11
C HIS A 267 24.51 -14.76 -4.93
N GLY A 268 23.70 -15.81 -5.13
CA GLY A 268 23.33 -16.76 -4.06
C GLY A 268 22.56 -16.10 -2.91
N ILE A 269 21.74 -15.09 -3.22
CA ILE A 269 21.00 -14.34 -2.20
C ILE A 269 19.95 -15.25 -1.56
N LYS A 270 19.96 -15.32 -0.23
CA LYS A 270 18.87 -15.89 0.56
C LYS A 270 17.88 -14.78 0.86
N VAL A 271 16.78 -14.75 0.12
CA VAL A 271 15.70 -13.77 0.32
C VAL A 271 15.14 -13.85 1.73
N LYS A 272 14.70 -12.72 2.26
CA LYS A 272 14.15 -12.60 3.62
C LYS A 272 12.65 -12.80 3.66
N SER A 273 12.10 -12.83 4.88
CA SER A 273 10.68 -13.10 5.09
C SER A 273 9.74 -12.07 4.46
N SER A 274 10.18 -10.85 4.14
CA SER A 274 9.35 -9.86 3.45
C SER A 274 9.17 -10.13 1.95
N TRP A 275 9.99 -10.98 1.33
CA TRP A 275 9.89 -11.35 -0.09
C TRP A 275 8.49 -11.81 -0.51
N LYS A 276 7.80 -12.54 0.38
CA LYS A 276 6.45 -13.08 0.13
C LYS A 276 5.36 -12.02 -0.06
N LEU A 277 5.62 -10.76 0.35
CA LEU A 277 4.75 -9.63 0.04
C LEU A 277 4.65 -9.38 -1.48
N PHE A 278 5.70 -9.74 -2.23
CA PHE A 278 5.88 -9.35 -3.63
C PHE A 278 5.76 -10.51 -4.61
N VAL A 279 5.81 -11.76 -4.14
CA VAL A 279 5.79 -12.92 -5.04
C VAL A 279 4.52 -13.76 -4.91
N LEU A 280 4.14 -14.38 -6.02
CA LEU A 280 3.29 -15.57 -6.03
C LEU A 280 4.21 -16.76 -6.29
N SER A 281 4.44 -17.57 -5.27
CA SER A 281 5.19 -18.82 -5.42
C SER A 281 4.28 -19.89 -6.01
N SER A 282 4.84 -20.73 -6.89
CA SER A 282 4.27 -21.99 -7.35
C SER A 282 5.05 -23.20 -6.79
N LYS A 283 5.94 -22.98 -5.81
CA LYS A 283 6.71 -24.03 -5.12
C LYS A 283 5.89 -24.77 -4.06
N TRP A 284 4.63 -25.07 -4.38
CA TRP A 284 3.69 -25.75 -3.48
C TRP A 284 3.74 -27.28 -3.61
N LEU A 285 4.44 -27.82 -4.61
CA LEU A 285 4.51 -29.25 -4.85
C LEU A 285 5.85 -29.80 -4.35
N ASP A 286 5.79 -30.72 -3.39
CA ASP A 286 6.92 -31.57 -2.99
C ASP A 286 6.86 -32.89 -3.79
N GLY A 287 7.76 -33.02 -4.78
CA GLY A 287 7.84 -34.15 -5.71
C GLY A 287 8.20 -33.76 -7.15
N GLU A 288 8.32 -34.75 -8.05
CA GLU A 288 8.63 -34.49 -9.47
C GLU A 288 7.38 -34.12 -10.29
N ASP A 289 7.33 -32.88 -10.77
CA ASP A 289 6.45 -32.45 -11.86
C ASP A 289 7.20 -32.53 -13.20
N LYS A 290 7.28 -33.73 -13.78
CA LYS A 290 8.07 -33.97 -15.01
C LYS A 290 7.56 -33.21 -16.23
N LEU A 291 6.32 -32.76 -16.21
CA LEU A 291 5.64 -32.17 -17.37
C LEU A 291 5.23 -30.70 -17.15
N GLY A 292 5.55 -30.11 -15.99
CA GLY A 292 5.18 -28.74 -15.64
C GLY A 292 3.67 -28.54 -15.52
N VAL A 293 2.91 -29.60 -15.23
CA VAL A 293 1.43 -29.58 -15.20
C VAL A 293 0.91 -28.69 -14.08
N TYR A 294 1.65 -28.63 -12.98
CA TYR A 294 1.26 -27.90 -11.77
C TYR A 294 1.90 -26.51 -11.69
N ASP A 295 2.70 -26.13 -12.68
CA ASP A 295 3.34 -24.82 -12.72
C ASP A 295 2.31 -23.69 -12.89
N GLY A 296 2.41 -22.65 -12.05
CA GLY A 296 1.48 -21.53 -12.01
C GLY A 296 0.24 -21.74 -11.16
N ILE A 297 0.17 -22.82 -10.39
CA ILE A 297 -0.80 -22.95 -9.31
C ILE A 297 -0.17 -22.35 -8.04
N HIS A 298 -0.89 -21.41 -7.41
CA HIS A 298 -0.35 -20.57 -6.33
C HIS A 298 -0.97 -20.87 -4.96
N ASN A 299 -1.81 -21.90 -4.85
CA ASN A 299 -2.40 -22.33 -3.60
C ASN A 299 -2.56 -23.86 -3.57
N SER A 300 -2.60 -24.41 -2.36
CA SER A 300 -2.65 -25.85 -2.14
C SER A 300 -3.98 -26.49 -2.55
N HIS A 301 -5.10 -25.77 -2.42
CA HIS A 301 -6.42 -26.31 -2.78
C HIS A 301 -6.50 -26.60 -4.29
N ASP A 302 -6.23 -25.60 -5.13
CA ASP A 302 -6.22 -25.74 -6.59
C ASP A 302 -5.20 -26.78 -7.05
N LEU A 303 -4.07 -26.91 -6.33
CA LEU A 303 -3.07 -27.92 -6.62
C LEU A 303 -3.61 -29.33 -6.39
N VAL A 304 -4.30 -29.56 -5.28
CA VAL A 304 -4.91 -30.86 -4.96
C VAL A 304 -6.08 -31.18 -5.89
N VAL A 305 -6.88 -30.17 -6.28
CA VAL A 305 -7.93 -30.30 -7.31
C VAL A 305 -7.31 -30.72 -8.64
N GLU A 306 -6.23 -30.07 -9.06
CA GLU A 306 -5.55 -30.42 -10.32
C GLU A 306 -4.92 -31.82 -10.29
N ILE A 307 -4.42 -32.29 -9.14
CA ILE A 307 -3.95 -33.67 -8.93
C ILE A 307 -5.11 -34.67 -9.09
N GLN A 308 -6.24 -34.41 -8.44
CA GLN A 308 -7.46 -35.23 -8.57
C GLN A 308 -7.87 -35.35 -10.05
N ASP A 309 -7.87 -34.21 -10.74
CA ASP A 309 -8.24 -34.13 -12.14
C ASP A 309 -7.27 -34.89 -13.05
N GLN A 310 -5.95 -34.91 -12.75
CA GLN A 310 -5.01 -35.77 -13.46
C GLN A 310 -5.36 -37.25 -13.32
N ILE A 311 -5.77 -37.68 -12.12
CA ILE A 311 -6.11 -39.09 -11.86
C ILE A 311 -7.36 -39.49 -12.64
N TYR A 312 -8.39 -38.64 -12.66
CA TYR A 312 -9.58 -38.87 -13.50
C TYR A 312 -9.22 -38.95 -14.99
N LEU A 313 -8.38 -38.03 -15.46
CA LEU A 313 -7.94 -37.99 -16.86
C LEU A 313 -7.18 -39.26 -17.26
N GLN A 314 -6.22 -39.70 -16.44
CA GLN A 314 -5.44 -40.92 -16.68
C GLN A 314 -6.32 -42.17 -16.69
N LYS A 315 -7.28 -42.26 -15.76
CA LYS A 315 -8.26 -43.36 -15.73
C LYS A 315 -9.10 -43.39 -16.99
N PHE A 316 -9.67 -42.25 -17.39
CA PHE A 316 -10.47 -42.16 -18.60
C PHE A 316 -9.66 -42.50 -19.85
N ILE A 317 -8.43 -41.98 -20.00
CA ILE A 317 -7.53 -42.34 -21.11
C ILE A 317 -7.27 -43.85 -21.15
N HIS A 318 -7.09 -44.49 -19.99
CA HIS A 318 -6.92 -45.94 -19.94
C HIS A 318 -8.19 -46.70 -20.35
N GLU A 319 -9.36 -46.24 -19.91
CA GLU A 319 -10.65 -46.84 -20.27
C GLU A 319 -10.97 -46.73 -21.76
N VAL A 320 -10.55 -45.65 -22.42
CA VAL A 320 -10.83 -45.41 -23.85
C VAL A 320 -9.78 -46.00 -24.79
N LYS A 321 -8.58 -46.36 -24.28
CA LYS A 321 -7.47 -46.85 -25.10
C LYS A 321 -7.86 -48.10 -25.89
N GLY A 322 -7.80 -48.01 -27.22
CA GLY A 322 -8.10 -49.13 -28.13
C GLY A 322 -9.59 -49.34 -28.45
N LYS A 323 -10.48 -48.41 -28.07
CA LYS A 323 -11.91 -48.45 -28.38
C LYS A 323 -12.26 -47.38 -29.45
N THR A 324 -13.21 -47.67 -30.34
CA THR A 324 -13.68 -46.74 -31.40
C THR A 324 -14.82 -45.83 -30.93
N GLU A 325 -14.81 -44.58 -31.42
CA GLU A 325 -15.74 -43.42 -31.40
C GLU A 325 -16.77 -43.23 -30.26
N ASP A 326 -17.42 -44.27 -29.72
CA ASP A 326 -18.52 -44.18 -28.75
C ASP A 326 -18.06 -44.06 -27.28
N VAL A 327 -16.84 -43.56 -27.05
CA VAL A 327 -16.27 -43.40 -25.69
C VAL A 327 -16.16 -41.94 -25.27
N PHE A 328 -16.07 -41.02 -26.23
CA PHE A 328 -16.11 -39.59 -25.99
C PHE A 328 -17.52 -39.09 -25.60
N THR A 329 -18.55 -39.90 -25.88
CA THR A 329 -19.95 -39.67 -25.51
C THR A 329 -20.26 -40.10 -24.06
N LYS A 330 -19.47 -41.02 -23.47
CA LYS A 330 -19.72 -41.59 -22.14
C LYS A 330 -19.35 -40.68 -20.98
N ASN A 331 -18.40 -39.77 -21.19
CA ASN A 331 -18.06 -38.74 -20.21
C ASN A 331 -17.74 -37.43 -20.94
N PRO A 332 -18.78 -36.59 -21.21
CA PRO A 332 -18.62 -35.34 -21.93
C PRO A 332 -17.69 -34.35 -21.22
N TYR A 333 -17.63 -34.37 -19.89
CA TYR A 333 -16.76 -33.50 -19.08
C TYR A 333 -15.28 -33.79 -19.33
N LEU A 334 -14.84 -35.04 -19.13
CA LEU A 334 -13.44 -35.43 -19.33
C LEU A 334 -13.04 -35.36 -20.80
N THR A 335 -13.95 -35.67 -21.71
CA THR A 335 -13.74 -35.47 -23.16
C THR A 335 -13.46 -34.01 -23.49
N ARG A 336 -14.30 -33.09 -22.99
CA ARG A 336 -14.09 -31.64 -23.18
C ARG A 336 -12.76 -31.21 -22.59
N ARG A 337 -12.39 -31.72 -21.41
CA ARG A 337 -11.13 -31.40 -20.74
C ARG A 337 -9.90 -31.87 -21.51
N ILE A 338 -9.91 -33.11 -22.05
CA ILE A 338 -8.85 -33.60 -22.95
C ILE A 338 -8.72 -32.69 -24.16
N LEU A 339 -9.85 -32.36 -24.81
CA LEU A 339 -9.86 -31.49 -25.99
C LEU A 339 -9.39 -30.06 -25.67
N GLN A 340 -9.73 -29.53 -24.50
CA GLN A 340 -9.24 -28.24 -24.03
C GLN A 340 -7.73 -28.27 -23.83
N ARG A 341 -7.21 -29.31 -23.16
CA ARG A 341 -5.76 -29.46 -22.95
C ARG A 341 -4.98 -29.71 -24.22
N SER A 342 -5.50 -30.53 -25.14
CA SER A 342 -4.83 -30.78 -26.42
C SER A 342 -4.76 -29.53 -27.30
N LYS A 343 -5.66 -28.57 -27.08
CA LYS A 343 -5.67 -27.27 -27.74
C LYS A 343 -4.92 -26.19 -26.95
N GLN A 344 -4.52 -26.48 -25.71
CA GLN A 344 -3.84 -25.53 -24.86
C GLN A 344 -2.39 -25.41 -25.32
N MET A 345 -2.03 -24.23 -25.84
CA MET A 345 -0.64 -23.92 -26.15
C MET A 345 0.18 -23.87 -24.85
N PRO A 346 1.48 -24.22 -24.88
CA PRO A 346 2.37 -23.99 -23.74
C PRO A 346 2.23 -22.54 -23.26
N LYS A 347 2.02 -22.35 -21.95
CA LYS A 347 1.97 -21.01 -21.37
C LYS A 347 3.38 -20.42 -21.43
N LEU A 348 3.58 -19.45 -22.30
CA LEU A 348 4.77 -18.60 -22.25
C LEU A 348 4.52 -17.56 -21.17
N HIS A 349 5.27 -17.67 -20.07
CA HIS A 349 5.26 -16.66 -19.02
C HIS A 349 6.33 -15.63 -19.35
N GLU A 350 5.93 -14.35 -19.45
CA GLU A 350 6.87 -13.28 -19.82
C GLU A 350 7.95 -13.04 -18.75
N ASP A 351 7.55 -13.03 -17.47
CA ASP A 351 8.42 -12.68 -16.34
C ASP A 351 8.55 -13.76 -15.25
N ARG A 352 7.82 -14.87 -15.35
CA ARG A 352 7.95 -15.98 -14.39
C ARG A 352 9.34 -16.57 -14.45
N THR A 353 10.00 -16.68 -13.31
CA THR A 353 11.31 -17.34 -13.19
C THR A 353 11.33 -18.14 -11.89
N ASP A 354 11.92 -19.34 -11.93
CA ASP A 354 12.02 -20.22 -10.75
C ASP A 354 10.67 -20.51 -10.06
N LYS A 355 9.60 -20.71 -10.85
CA LYS A 355 8.24 -20.93 -10.34
C LYS A 355 7.73 -19.80 -9.43
N GLU A 356 8.24 -18.59 -9.60
CA GLU A 356 7.74 -17.39 -8.93
C GLU A 356 7.29 -16.37 -9.96
N ASP A 357 6.21 -15.67 -9.65
CA ASP A 357 5.73 -14.51 -10.38
C ASP A 357 5.79 -13.27 -9.48
N TYR A 358 6.10 -12.11 -10.05
CA TYR A 358 5.89 -10.84 -9.35
C TYR A 358 4.40 -10.54 -9.29
N ASN A 359 3.87 -10.33 -8.09
CA ASN A 359 2.46 -10.02 -7.88
C ASN A 359 2.12 -8.55 -8.16
N LEU A 360 3.11 -7.76 -8.59
CA LEU A 360 3.05 -6.32 -8.89
C LEU A 360 2.82 -5.40 -7.68
N CYS A 361 2.63 -5.92 -6.47
CA CYS A 361 2.55 -5.09 -5.28
C CYS A 361 3.91 -4.45 -4.98
N HIS A 362 3.88 -3.21 -4.53
CA HIS A 362 5.07 -2.49 -4.04
C HIS A 362 4.67 -1.48 -2.98
N PHE A 363 5.61 -1.12 -2.11
CA PHE A 363 5.50 0.05 -1.23
C PHE A 363 5.57 1.32 -2.06
N TRP A 364 4.62 2.22 -1.85
CA TRP A 364 4.50 3.43 -2.64
C TRP A 364 5.48 4.51 -2.12
N SER A 365 6.63 4.60 -2.79
CA SER A 365 7.84 5.27 -2.29
C SER A 365 7.75 6.79 -2.13
N ASN A 366 6.68 7.47 -2.55
CA ASN A 366 6.52 8.91 -2.24
C ASN A 366 6.39 9.17 -0.74
N PHE A 367 5.91 8.19 0.02
CA PHE A 367 6.04 8.13 1.46
C PHE A 367 7.02 7.01 1.81
N GLU A 368 8.15 7.37 2.40
CA GLU A 368 9.12 6.38 2.85
C GLU A 368 9.91 6.92 4.04
N ILE A 369 9.93 6.18 5.15
CA ILE A 369 10.84 6.43 6.29
C ILE A 369 11.82 5.28 6.37
N ALA A 370 13.08 5.49 5.98
CA ALA A 370 14.02 4.40 5.84
C ALA A 370 15.42 4.75 6.31
N ARG A 371 16.17 3.71 6.67
CA ARG A 371 17.60 3.79 6.91
C ARG A 371 18.33 4.13 5.61
N VAL A 372 19.25 5.08 5.66
CA VAL A 372 20.11 5.41 4.51
C VAL A 372 21.09 4.26 4.21
N ASP A 373 21.56 3.56 5.26
CA ASP A 373 22.55 2.48 5.12
C ASP A 373 22.02 1.22 4.42
N LEU A 374 20.70 1.04 4.37
CA LEU A 374 20.07 0.03 3.53
C LEU A 374 20.49 0.20 2.06
N PHE A 375 20.47 1.44 1.58
CA PHE A 375 20.72 1.76 0.18
C PHE A 375 22.20 1.96 -0.13
N THR A 376 23.01 2.40 0.84
CA THR A 376 24.47 2.47 0.66
C THR A 376 25.18 1.13 0.87
N SER A 377 24.45 0.09 1.30
CA SER A 377 24.98 -1.26 1.48
C SER A 377 25.60 -1.82 0.19
N PRO A 378 26.72 -2.57 0.26
CA PRO A 378 27.32 -3.20 -0.90
C PRO A 378 26.36 -4.11 -1.69
N GLU A 379 25.42 -4.75 -0.99
CA GLU A 379 24.40 -5.63 -1.57
C GLU A 379 23.41 -4.84 -2.41
N TYR A 380 22.87 -3.73 -1.89
CA TYR A 380 21.97 -2.87 -2.63
C TYR A 380 22.69 -2.19 -3.81
N GLN A 381 23.92 -1.72 -3.61
CA GLN A 381 24.72 -1.12 -4.69
C GLN A 381 24.94 -2.08 -5.85
N GLN A 382 25.28 -3.35 -5.56
CA GLN A 382 25.43 -4.38 -6.58
C GLN A 382 24.11 -4.69 -7.28
N PHE A 383 23.01 -4.75 -6.52
CA PHE A 383 21.67 -4.97 -7.08
C PHE A 383 21.26 -3.84 -8.02
N TYR A 384 21.38 -2.58 -7.59
CA TYR A 384 21.07 -1.43 -8.41
C TYR A 384 21.94 -1.40 -9.66
N GLN A 385 23.26 -1.62 -9.54
CA GLN A 385 24.16 -1.67 -10.70
C GLN A 385 23.77 -2.78 -11.69
N HIS A 386 23.30 -3.93 -11.21
CA HIS A 386 22.77 -4.98 -12.07
C HIS A 386 21.55 -4.51 -12.87
N LEU A 387 20.59 -3.84 -12.21
CA LEU A 387 19.41 -3.30 -12.89
C LEU A 387 19.70 -2.14 -13.83
N GLU A 388 20.61 -1.24 -13.44
CA GLU A 388 21.08 -0.12 -14.26
C GLU A 388 21.70 -0.65 -15.57
N SER A 389 22.54 -1.70 -15.48
CA SER A 389 23.16 -2.32 -16.67
C SER A 389 22.16 -2.95 -17.65
N ALA A 390 20.97 -3.33 -17.17
CA ALA A 390 19.89 -3.83 -18.02
C ALA A 390 19.20 -2.71 -18.80
N GLY A 391 19.37 -1.45 -18.38
CA GLY A 391 18.81 -0.26 -19.03
C GLY A 391 17.29 -0.14 -18.92
N GLY A 392 16.66 -0.88 -18.00
CA GLY A 392 15.21 -0.93 -17.89
C GLY A 392 14.56 0.39 -17.46
N VAL A 393 15.32 1.33 -16.88
CA VAL A 393 14.81 2.64 -16.52
C VAL A 393 14.57 3.53 -17.73
N TYR A 394 15.21 3.30 -18.88
CA TYR A 394 14.99 4.11 -20.09
C TYR A 394 14.47 3.29 -21.28
N LYS A 395 14.74 1.98 -21.33
CA LYS A 395 14.13 1.05 -22.30
C LYS A 395 12.68 0.69 -21.94
N LYS A 396 12.33 0.87 -20.66
CA LYS A 396 11.01 0.73 -20.04
C LYS A 396 10.84 1.90 -19.05
N ARG A 397 9.78 1.90 -18.24
CA ARG A 397 9.46 2.95 -17.27
C ARG A 397 9.54 2.38 -15.85
N ARG A 398 10.66 1.73 -15.53
CA ARG A 398 10.87 1.15 -14.20
C ARG A 398 10.92 2.26 -13.15
N GLY A 399 9.90 2.30 -12.30
CA GLY A 399 9.84 3.19 -11.15
C GLY A 399 10.80 2.77 -10.04
N ASP A 400 11.15 3.70 -9.16
CA ASP A 400 11.91 3.44 -7.95
C ASP A 400 11.11 2.62 -6.93
N ALA A 401 9.80 2.82 -6.83
CA ALA A 401 8.93 2.11 -5.90
C ALA A 401 9.00 0.56 -5.99
N PRO A 402 8.84 -0.08 -7.17
CA PRO A 402 9.03 -1.53 -7.30
C PRO A 402 10.51 -1.96 -7.12
N VAL A 403 11.48 -1.11 -7.46
CA VAL A 403 12.91 -1.42 -7.27
C VAL A 403 13.25 -1.48 -5.78
N HIS A 404 12.84 -0.47 -5.00
CA HIS A 404 12.98 -0.44 -3.55
C HIS A 404 12.26 -1.63 -2.93
N SER A 405 11.00 -1.87 -3.30
CA SER A 405 10.18 -2.94 -2.72
C SER A 405 10.79 -4.32 -2.92
N LEU A 406 11.27 -4.64 -4.13
CA LEU A 406 11.95 -5.91 -4.38
C LEU A 406 13.27 -6.01 -3.62
N ALA A 407 14.02 -4.92 -3.46
CA ALA A 407 15.21 -4.91 -2.62
C ALA A 407 14.90 -5.14 -1.14
N ILE A 408 13.86 -4.48 -0.60
CA ILE A 408 13.37 -4.72 0.76
C ILE A 408 12.96 -6.18 0.93
N GLY A 409 12.19 -6.71 -0.02
CA GLY A 409 11.82 -8.12 -0.09
C GLY A 409 13.01 -9.07 0.02
N MET A 410 14.09 -8.77 -0.71
CA MET A 410 15.30 -9.58 -0.69
C MET A 410 16.10 -9.46 0.61
N PHE A 411 16.18 -8.26 1.20
CA PHE A 411 17.20 -7.96 2.22
C PHE A 411 16.67 -7.77 3.64
N LEU A 412 15.37 -7.53 3.84
CA LEU A 412 14.77 -7.29 5.16
C LEU A 412 13.74 -8.34 5.56
N ASP A 413 13.72 -8.72 6.82
CA ASP A 413 12.66 -9.52 7.41
C ASP A 413 11.41 -8.67 7.71
N LEU A 414 10.22 -9.30 7.77
CA LEU A 414 8.95 -8.60 8.00
C LEU A 414 8.96 -7.76 9.29
N ASN A 415 9.63 -8.24 10.34
CA ASN A 415 9.75 -7.51 11.60
C ASN A 415 10.65 -6.27 11.51
N GLU A 416 11.46 -6.12 10.46
CA GLU A 416 12.27 -4.93 10.19
C GLU A 416 11.51 -3.89 9.34
N VAL A 417 10.34 -4.25 8.82
CA VAL A 417 9.45 -3.35 8.07
C VAL A 417 8.32 -2.87 8.99
N HIS A 418 7.87 -1.63 8.83
CA HIS A 418 6.78 -1.04 9.61
C HIS A 418 5.71 -0.42 8.71
N TYR A 419 4.44 -0.71 9.02
CA TYR A 419 3.31 -0.04 8.41
C TYR A 419 2.84 1.11 9.32
N PHE A 420 3.05 2.35 8.87
CA PHE A 420 2.57 3.55 9.54
C PHE A 420 1.07 3.75 9.33
N ARG A 421 0.26 2.87 9.92
CA ARG A 421 -1.21 2.91 9.86
C ARG A 421 -1.80 4.18 10.49
N ASP A 422 -1.10 4.78 11.43
CA ASP A 422 -1.55 5.93 12.21
C ASP A 422 -1.29 7.28 11.54
N ILE A 423 -0.54 7.29 10.42
CA ILE A 423 -0.25 8.50 9.65
C ILE A 423 -1.27 8.63 8.52
N GLY A 424 -2.29 9.46 8.71
CA GLY A 424 -3.20 9.82 7.62
C GLY A 424 -2.45 10.61 6.56
N TYR A 425 -2.50 10.14 5.31
CA TYR A 425 -1.67 10.63 4.21
C TYR A 425 -2.41 10.57 2.88
N ARG A 426 -2.18 11.57 2.03
CA ARG A 426 -2.66 11.59 0.65
C ARG A 426 -1.58 12.07 -0.30
N HIS A 427 -1.55 11.43 -1.46
CA HIS A 427 -0.88 11.94 -2.64
C HIS A 427 -1.81 11.68 -3.84
N GLU A 428 -2.15 12.74 -4.58
CA GLU A 428 -3.13 12.72 -5.68
C GLU A 428 -4.51 12.12 -5.29
N ILE A 429 -4.87 10.97 -5.87
CA ILE A 429 -6.16 10.29 -5.66
C ILE A 429 -6.11 9.22 -4.58
N PHE A 430 -4.91 8.85 -4.12
CA PHE A 430 -4.72 7.79 -3.15
C PHE A 430 -4.73 8.39 -1.75
N VAL A 431 -5.66 7.92 -0.93
CA VAL A 431 -5.89 8.40 0.43
C VAL A 431 -5.79 7.22 1.38
N HIS A 432 -4.95 7.35 2.39
CA HIS A 432 -5.01 6.56 3.60
C HIS A 432 -5.40 7.48 4.74
N CYS A 433 -6.47 7.19 5.47
CA CYS A 433 -6.84 7.99 6.62
C CYS A 433 -7.39 7.12 7.75
N PRO A 434 -6.58 6.84 8.78
CA PRO A 434 -7.03 6.02 9.88
C PRO A 434 -8.12 6.73 10.68
N ALA A 435 -9.07 5.94 11.18
CA ALA A 435 -10.02 6.45 12.14
C ALA A 435 -9.32 6.85 13.45
N ASN A 436 -9.86 7.87 14.13
CA ASN A 436 -9.36 8.26 15.45
C ASN A 436 -9.54 7.15 16.47
N ALA A 437 -8.53 6.96 17.31
CA ALA A 437 -8.56 5.99 18.39
C ALA A 437 -9.67 6.31 19.41
N PRO A 438 -10.44 5.32 19.90
CA PRO A 438 -11.51 5.52 20.89
C PRO A 438 -11.02 6.15 22.20
N GLU A 439 -9.75 5.94 22.52
CA GLU A 439 -9.11 6.39 23.74
C GLU A 439 -7.91 7.27 23.39
N ARG A 440 -7.44 8.02 24.41
CA ARG A 440 -6.24 8.87 24.31
C ARG A 440 -6.32 9.97 23.26
N GLN A 441 -7.52 10.43 22.90
CA GLN A 441 -7.65 11.76 22.29
C GLN A 441 -7.33 12.84 23.33
N SER A 442 -6.69 13.91 22.90
CA SER A 442 -6.30 15.04 23.75
C SER A 442 -6.48 16.35 23.02
N GLU A 443 -6.66 17.45 23.75
CA GLU A 443 -6.72 18.78 23.17
C GLU A 443 -5.47 19.07 22.33
N TYR A 444 -5.65 19.83 21.26
CA TYR A 444 -4.53 20.29 20.45
C TYR A 444 -3.73 21.35 21.23
N SER A 445 -2.43 21.14 21.36
CA SER A 445 -1.50 22.10 21.96
C SER A 445 -0.31 22.31 21.02
N PRO A 446 -0.23 23.46 20.33
CA PRO A 446 0.88 23.75 19.43
C PRO A 446 2.18 23.98 20.22
N ASN A 447 3.32 23.77 19.58
CA ASN A 447 4.60 24.22 20.14
C ASN A 447 4.55 25.76 20.33
N PRO A 448 5.01 26.33 21.47
CA PRO A 448 5.01 27.78 21.68
C PRO A 448 5.74 28.59 20.60
N ASN A 449 6.74 27.98 19.94
CA ASN A 449 7.49 28.60 18.85
C ASN A 449 6.88 28.31 17.47
N TYR A 450 5.79 27.53 17.40
CA TYR A 450 5.08 27.29 16.15
C TYR A 450 4.38 28.57 15.72
N VAL A 451 4.90 29.17 14.67
CA VAL A 451 4.21 30.24 13.96
C VAL A 451 3.34 29.56 12.92
N ALA A 452 2.02 29.68 13.04
CA ALA A 452 1.13 29.20 11.99
C ALA A 452 1.41 29.99 10.71
N PHE A 453 2.08 29.35 9.74
CA PHE A 453 2.49 29.97 8.46
C PHE A 453 1.30 30.18 7.48
N THR A 454 0.06 30.08 7.99
CA THR A 454 -1.20 30.37 7.30
C THR A 454 -2.19 31.07 8.22
N SER A 455 -2.72 32.19 7.74
CA SER A 455 -3.97 32.80 8.22
C SER A 455 -5.17 32.12 7.57
N GLY A 456 -5.94 31.30 8.29
CA GLY A 456 -7.30 30.93 7.88
C GLY A 456 -7.79 29.51 8.22
N ALA A 457 -8.97 29.45 8.85
CA ALA A 457 -9.97 28.36 8.99
C ALA A 457 -9.55 26.91 9.36
N GLU A 458 -8.37 26.41 9.01
CA GLU A 458 -7.94 25.03 9.33
C GLU A 458 -7.59 24.83 10.80
N GLU A 459 -7.14 25.88 11.51
CA GLU A 459 -6.92 25.83 12.96
C GLU A 459 -8.21 25.67 13.78
N LEU A 460 -9.38 25.92 13.17
CA LEU A 460 -10.68 25.92 13.85
C LEU A 460 -11.51 24.65 13.60
N ALA A 461 -10.97 23.68 12.85
CA ALA A 461 -11.70 22.46 12.55
C ALA A 461 -11.37 21.34 13.53
N PHE A 462 -12.41 20.80 14.15
CA PHE A 462 -12.29 19.69 15.09
C PHE A 462 -12.05 18.35 14.39
N PRO A 463 -11.37 17.40 15.05
CA PRO A 463 -11.11 16.08 14.50
C PRO A 463 -12.38 15.27 14.30
N ASP A 464 -12.30 14.26 13.43
CA ASP A 464 -13.39 13.33 13.20
C ASP A 464 -13.65 12.47 14.45
N LYS A 465 -14.89 12.00 14.58
CA LYS A 465 -15.31 11.15 15.70
C LYS A 465 -14.51 9.84 15.72
N PRO A 466 -14.02 9.37 16.88
CA PRO A 466 -13.35 8.08 17.00
C PRO A 466 -14.20 6.87 16.59
N ARG A 467 -13.53 5.80 16.15
CA ARG A 467 -14.14 4.51 15.77
C ARG A 467 -13.47 3.34 16.49
N TYR A 468 -14.17 2.21 16.61
CA TYR A 468 -13.80 1.07 17.46
C TYR A 468 -12.35 0.59 17.36
N ASN A 469 -11.84 0.34 16.15
CA ASN A 469 -10.46 -0.06 15.93
C ASN A 469 -9.58 1.07 15.38
N GLY A 470 -10.00 2.33 15.59
CA GLY A 470 -9.22 3.48 15.18
C GLY A 470 -7.86 3.55 15.89
N VAL A 471 -6.87 4.07 15.20
CA VAL A 471 -5.49 4.19 15.72
C VAL A 471 -5.01 5.64 15.76
N GLY A 472 -5.64 6.52 14.98
CA GLY A 472 -5.17 7.87 14.73
C GLY A 472 -5.33 8.85 15.89
N CYS A 473 -4.51 9.89 15.88
CA CYS A 473 -4.58 11.05 16.78
C CYS A 473 -5.11 12.26 16.02
N ARG A 474 -6.26 12.79 16.48
CA ARG A 474 -6.89 14.00 15.92
C ARG A 474 -6.98 14.04 14.38
N CYS A 475 -7.16 12.89 13.76
CA CYS A 475 -7.34 12.75 12.33
C CYS A 475 -8.57 13.52 11.85
N ARG A 476 -8.42 14.16 10.69
CA ARG A 476 -9.51 14.76 9.93
C ARG A 476 -9.42 14.32 8.49
N CYS A 477 -10.21 13.31 8.15
CA CYS A 477 -10.20 12.70 6.84
C CYS A 477 -10.96 13.56 5.82
N PRO A 478 -10.58 13.48 4.52
CA PRO A 478 -11.35 14.10 3.46
C PRO A 478 -12.77 13.52 3.41
N LYS A 479 -13.74 14.29 2.91
CA LYS A 479 -15.08 13.76 2.66
C LYS A 479 -15.07 12.88 1.43
N GLU A 480 -15.82 11.77 1.45
CA GLU A 480 -16.03 10.87 0.30
C GLU A 480 -14.71 10.38 -0.32
N TYR A 481 -13.98 9.52 0.41
CA TYR A 481 -12.77 8.86 -0.09
C TYR A 481 -12.90 7.34 0.05
N LYS A 482 -12.05 6.62 -0.71
CA LYS A 482 -11.83 5.20 -0.53
C LYS A 482 -10.45 5.01 0.09
N ASP A 483 -10.41 4.38 1.27
CA ASP A 483 -9.14 4.11 1.93
C ASP A 483 -8.33 3.07 1.15
N ILE A 484 -7.09 3.40 0.85
CA ILE A 484 -6.17 2.52 0.12
C ILE A 484 -5.72 1.32 0.98
N GLU A 485 -5.93 1.37 2.30
CA GLU A 485 -5.74 0.24 3.21
C GLU A 485 -6.61 -0.96 2.81
N ASN A 486 -7.76 -0.74 2.14
CA ASN A 486 -8.67 -1.82 1.74
C ASN A 486 -8.28 -2.55 0.44
N THR A 487 -7.07 -2.32 -0.08
CA THR A 487 -6.56 -2.97 -1.29
C THR A 487 -5.99 -4.36 -1.04
N ASP A 488 -5.92 -5.17 -2.09
CA ASP A 488 -5.39 -6.54 -1.98
C ASP A 488 -3.90 -6.60 -1.62
N CYS A 489 -3.11 -5.58 -1.97
CA CYS A 489 -1.72 -5.48 -1.54
C CYS A 489 -1.61 -5.29 -0.02
N MET A 490 -2.48 -4.47 0.58
CA MET A 490 -2.52 -4.30 2.03
C MET A 490 -3.09 -5.52 2.76
N LYS A 491 -4.04 -6.25 2.16
CA LYS A 491 -4.48 -7.57 2.69
C LYS A 491 -3.33 -8.58 2.75
N LYS A 492 -2.38 -8.53 1.82
CA LYS A 492 -1.16 -9.37 1.90
C LYS A 492 -0.30 -9.00 3.10
N TRP A 493 -0.11 -7.70 3.36
CA TRP A 493 0.59 -7.25 4.57
C TRP A 493 -0.06 -7.81 5.83
N GLN A 494 -1.39 -7.65 5.96
CA GLN A 494 -2.15 -8.22 7.08
C GLN A 494 -1.94 -9.74 7.18
N MET A 495 -2.17 -10.48 6.09
CA MET A 495 -2.07 -11.94 6.07
C MET A 495 -0.71 -12.45 6.55
N TYR A 496 0.38 -11.85 6.09
CA TYR A 496 1.74 -12.33 6.40
C TYR A 496 2.28 -11.85 7.74
N THR A 497 1.66 -10.86 8.36
CA THR A 497 2.08 -10.32 9.67
C THR A 497 1.25 -10.86 10.83
N GLN A 498 0.09 -11.47 10.56
CA GLN A 498 -0.79 -12.08 11.56
C GLN A 498 -0.05 -13.08 12.47
N ASP A 499 -0.36 -13.02 13.77
CA ASP A 499 0.29 -13.83 14.81
C ASP A 499 0.10 -15.35 14.65
N ASP A 500 -0.99 -15.76 14.01
CA ASP A 500 -1.33 -17.15 13.73
C ASP A 500 -0.93 -17.59 12.31
N TYR A 501 -0.33 -16.69 11.52
CA TYR A 501 0.19 -17.03 10.20
C TYR A 501 1.23 -18.14 10.30
N LYS A 502 1.05 -19.16 9.46
CA LYS A 502 2.02 -20.23 9.27
C LYS A 502 2.27 -20.36 7.78
N ASP A 503 3.53 -20.46 7.41
CA ASP A 503 3.86 -20.81 6.03
C ASP A 503 3.20 -22.17 5.73
N PRO A 504 2.38 -22.24 4.70
CA PRO A 504 1.64 -23.45 4.39
C PRO A 504 2.59 -24.57 3.96
N GLU A 505 2.31 -25.77 4.44
CA GLU A 505 3.09 -26.96 4.11
C GLU A 505 2.94 -27.30 2.61
N PRO A 506 4.06 -27.59 1.91
CA PRO A 506 3.99 -28.08 0.54
C PRO A 506 3.12 -29.33 0.43
N VAL A 507 2.35 -29.40 -0.65
CA VAL A 507 1.57 -30.57 -1.05
C VAL A 507 2.54 -31.66 -1.49
N ASN A 508 2.72 -32.68 -0.64
CA ASN A 508 3.46 -33.88 -1.01
C ASN A 508 2.69 -34.66 -2.09
N PHE A 509 3.24 -34.67 -3.30
CA PHE A 509 2.58 -35.21 -4.48
C PHE A 509 2.22 -36.69 -4.30
N GLU A 510 3.15 -37.51 -3.85
CA GLU A 510 2.97 -38.97 -3.75
C GLU A 510 1.87 -39.32 -2.73
N SER A 511 1.89 -38.66 -1.57
CA SER A 511 0.91 -38.83 -0.51
C SER A 511 -0.51 -38.47 -0.99
N TRP A 512 -0.67 -37.29 -1.58
CA TRP A 512 -1.96 -36.83 -2.09
C TRP A 512 -2.46 -37.66 -3.27
N ASN A 513 -1.59 -37.99 -4.22
CA ASN A 513 -1.93 -38.84 -5.35
C ASN A 513 -2.44 -40.22 -4.88
N LYS A 514 -1.77 -40.84 -3.89
CA LYS A 514 -2.21 -42.11 -3.29
C LYS A 514 -3.54 -41.99 -2.57
N ARG A 515 -3.71 -40.92 -1.78
CA ARG A 515 -4.96 -40.64 -1.03
C ARG A 515 -6.14 -40.45 -1.97
N LEU A 516 -6.00 -39.58 -2.97
CA LEU A 516 -7.04 -39.28 -3.96
C LEU A 516 -7.35 -40.50 -4.82
N THR A 517 -6.33 -41.25 -5.29
CA THR A 517 -6.55 -42.49 -6.05
C THR A 517 -7.43 -43.48 -5.28
N ARG A 518 -7.21 -43.62 -3.97
CA ARG A 518 -8.05 -44.47 -3.10
C ARG A 518 -9.46 -43.90 -2.94
N LYS A 519 -9.58 -42.58 -2.68
CA LYS A 519 -10.87 -41.89 -2.49
C LYS A 519 -11.74 -42.00 -3.75
N ILE A 520 -11.16 -41.71 -4.91
CA ILE A 520 -11.77 -41.86 -6.23
C ILE A 520 -12.20 -43.32 -6.46
N LYS A 521 -11.34 -44.31 -6.19
CA LYS A 521 -11.71 -45.72 -6.36
C LYS A 521 -12.96 -46.09 -5.56
N HIS A 522 -13.03 -45.69 -4.28
CA HIS A 522 -14.21 -45.97 -3.45
C HIS A 522 -15.45 -45.22 -3.94
N HIS A 523 -15.28 -43.95 -4.33
CA HIS A 523 -16.35 -43.12 -4.87
C HIS A 523 -17.00 -43.75 -6.12
N LEU A 524 -16.18 -44.20 -7.08
CA LEU A 524 -16.67 -44.85 -8.29
C LEU A 524 -17.32 -46.21 -8.02
N ILE A 525 -16.80 -46.99 -7.05
CA ILE A 525 -17.45 -48.25 -6.62
C ILE A 525 -18.83 -47.98 -6.02
N ALA A 526 -19.01 -46.85 -5.33
CA ALA A 526 -20.28 -46.43 -4.76
C ALA A 526 -21.27 -45.83 -5.79
N GLY A 527 -20.93 -45.84 -7.08
CA GLY A 527 -21.77 -45.30 -8.15
C GLY A 527 -21.60 -43.80 -8.41
N GLY A 528 -20.60 -43.17 -7.78
CA GLY A 528 -20.22 -41.78 -8.05
C GLY A 528 -19.63 -41.56 -9.43
N SER A 529 -19.58 -40.30 -9.87
CA SER A 529 -19.13 -39.92 -11.21
C SER A 529 -17.72 -39.32 -11.24
N MET A 530 -17.01 -39.40 -12.37
CA MET A 530 -15.68 -38.78 -12.56
C MET A 530 -15.75 -37.28 -12.88
N GLU A 531 -16.71 -36.58 -12.27
CA GLU A 531 -16.94 -35.13 -12.42
C GLU A 531 -17.04 -34.44 -11.04
N GLU A 532 -17.14 -35.23 -9.97
CA GLU A 532 -17.33 -34.72 -8.61
C GLU A 532 -16.00 -34.32 -7.97
N ASP A 533 -16.03 -33.18 -7.29
CA ASP A 533 -14.91 -32.72 -6.48
C ASP A 533 -14.85 -33.48 -5.15
N LEU A 534 -13.75 -34.20 -4.93
CA LEU A 534 -13.50 -34.99 -3.73
C LEU A 534 -12.34 -34.40 -2.91
N VAL A 535 -11.92 -33.16 -3.12
CA VAL A 535 -10.84 -32.53 -2.35
C VAL A 535 -11.28 -32.16 -0.94
#